data_AF-A0A8J4U036-F1
#
_entry.id   AF-A0A8J4U036-F1
#
_cell.length_a   1.000
_cell.length_b   1.000
_cell.length_c   1.000
_cell.angle_alpha   90.00
_cell.angle_beta   90.00
_cell.angle_gamma   90.00
#
_symmetry.space_group_name_H-M   'P 1'
#
loop_
_entity.id
_entity.type
_entity.pdbx_description
1 polymer ?
#
loop_
_entity_poly.entity_id
_entity_poly.type
_entity_poly.pdbx_seq_one_letter_code
_entity_poly.pdbx_strand_id
1 'polypeptide(L)' 'ERVQVPVYHPTPSQTRLATQLTEEEQVRIAQRIGLIQHLPRGIFNPGSEPSDKKIK' A
#
# COMPACT_ATOMS: atom_id res chain seq x y z
N GLU A 1 -16.81 11.11 7.99
CA GLU A 1 -16.57 10.74 6.59
C GLU A 1 -15.95 9.35 6.55
N ARG A 2 -16.53 8.36 5.86
CA ARG A 2 -15.92 7.03 5.75
C ARG A 2 -14.79 7.13 4.73
N VAL A 3 -13.55 7.10 5.19
CA VAL A 3 -12.38 7.07 4.31
C VAL A 3 -12.51 5.86 3.39
N GLN A 4 -12.66 6.09 2.09
CA GLN A 4 -12.65 5.00 1.10
C GLN A 4 -11.24 4.41 1.08
N VAL A 5 -11.09 3.22 1.65
CA VAL A 5 -9.82 2.50 1.62
C VAL A 5 -9.61 1.96 0.20
N PRO A 6 -8.41 2.12 -0.38
CA PRO A 6 -8.11 1.57 -1.70
C PRO A 6 -8.32 0.05 -1.75
N VAL A 7 -8.97 -0.42 -2.82
CA VAL A 7 -9.16 -1.84 -3.14
C VAL A 7 -8.19 -2.21 -4.26
N TYR A 8 -7.46 -3.31 -4.09
CA TYR A 8 -6.54 -3.85 -5.09
C TYR A 8 -6.93 -5.27 -5.50
N HIS A 9 -6.53 -5.63 -6.73
CA HIS A 9 -6.82 -6.93 -7.32
C HIS A 9 -5.53 -7.75 -7.48
N PRO A 10 -5.13 -8.56 -6.47
CA PRO A 10 -3.92 -9.40 -6.56
C PRO A 10 -4.01 -10.44 -7.69
N THR A 11 -5.23 -10.91 -7.97
CA THR A 11 -5.55 -11.84 -9.06
C THR A 11 -6.83 -11.39 -9.76
N PRO A 12 -7.06 -11.80 -11.02
CA PRO A 12 -8.31 -11.50 -11.71
C PRO A 12 -9.50 -11.92 -10.84
N SER A 13 -10.48 -11.03 -10.70
CA SER A 13 -11.72 -11.27 -9.96
C SER A 13 -11.58 -11.42 -8.42
N GLN A 14 -10.40 -11.21 -7.84
CA GLN A 14 -10.25 -11.15 -6.38
C GLN A 14 -9.97 -9.72 -5.94
N THR A 15 -10.91 -9.06 -5.26
CA THR A 15 -10.74 -7.73 -4.64
C THR A 15 -10.38 -7.86 -3.17
N ARG A 16 -9.38 -7.11 -2.70
CA ARG A 16 -9.05 -6.99 -1.27
C ARG A 16 -8.67 -5.56 -0.90
N LEU A 17 -8.86 -5.19 0.36
CA LEU A 17 -8.42 -3.88 0.86
C LEU A 17 -6.90 -3.82 0.92
N ALA A 18 -6.34 -2.63 0.69
CA ALA A 18 -4.89 -2.40 0.80
C ALA A 18 -4.31 -2.78 2.16
N THR A 19 -5.10 -2.63 3.23
CA THR A 19 -4.74 -2.97 4.62
C THR A 19 -4.67 -4.47 4.89
N GLN A 20 -5.20 -5.30 3.99
CA GLN A 20 -5.19 -6.76 4.10
C GLN A 20 -4.04 -7.41 3.33
N LEU A 21 -3.22 -6.60 2.65
CA LEU A 21 -2.08 -7.07 1.87
C LEU A 21 -0.84 -7.15 2.75
N THR A 22 -0.05 -8.22 2.59
CA THR A 22 1.29 -8.27 3.19
C THR A 22 2.23 -7.29 2.48
N GLU A 23 3.37 -6.97 3.09
CA GLU A 23 4.39 -6.11 2.49
C GLU A 23 4.84 -6.66 1.12
N GLU A 24 5.05 -7.97 1.02
CA GLU A 24 5.45 -8.65 -0.21
C GLU A 24 4.36 -8.57 -1.30
N GLU A 25 3.09 -8.64 -0.92
CA GLU A 25 1.97 -8.47 -1.84
C GLU A 25 1.90 -7.03 -2.37
N GLN A 26 2.05 -6.04 -1.49
CA GLN A 26 2.10 -4.63 -1.87
C GLN A 26 3.28 -4.35 -2.81
N VAL A 27 4.46 -4.92 -2.52
CA VAL A 27 5.66 -4.80 -3.37
C VAL A 27 5.42 -5.39 -4.76
N ARG A 28 4.83 -6.58 -4.86
CA ARG A 28 4.51 -7.20 -6.16
C ARG A 28 3.50 -6.37 -6.97
N ILE A 29 2.47 -5.84 -6.32
CA ILE A 29 1.48 -4.98 -6.97
C ILE A 29 2.12 -3.67 -7.44
N ALA A 30 2.90 -3.01 -6.58
CA ALA A 30 3.58 -1.75 -6.89
C ALA A 30 4.59 -1.90 -8.04
N GLN A 31 5.31 -3.03 -8.12
CA GLN A 31 6.16 -3.34 -9.28
C GLN A 31 5.32 -3.44 -10.55
N ARG A 32 4.19 -4.16 -10.51
CA ARG A 32 3.32 -4.37 -11.67
C ARG A 32 2.71 -3.08 -12.21
N ILE A 33 2.35 -2.14 -11.34
CA ILE A 33 1.74 -0.85 -11.73
C ILE A 33 2.77 0.29 -11.88
N GLY A 34 4.06 0.02 -11.70
CA GLY A 34 5.13 1.02 -11.85
C GLY A 34 5.29 2.00 -10.69
N LEU A 35 4.75 1.70 -9.50
CA LEU A 35 4.81 2.56 -8.32
C LEU A 35 5.88 2.14 -7.29
N ILE A 36 6.72 1.14 -7.58
CA ILE A 36 7.71 0.62 -6.62
C ILE A 36 8.65 1.70 -6.07
N GLN A 37 9.05 2.66 -6.91
CA GLN A 37 9.96 3.76 -6.52
C GLN A 37 9.28 4.79 -5.59
N HIS A 38 7.95 4.79 -5.54
CA HIS A 38 7.13 5.69 -4.73
C HIS A 38 6.66 5.04 -3.43
N LEU A 39 6.99 3.76 -3.19
CA LEU A 39 6.66 3.14 -1.92
C LEU A 39 7.44 3.78 -0.76
N PRO A 40 6.80 3.95 0.40
CA PRO A 40 7.49 4.46 1.58
C PRO A 40 8.59 3.47 1.98
N ARG A 41 9.83 3.97 2.07
CA ARG A 41 10.93 3.20 2.67
C ARG A 41 10.73 3.06 4.19
N GLY A 42 10.70 1.82 4.71
CA GLY A 42 10.56 1.50 6.14
C GLY A 42 9.39 0.55 6.43
N ILE A 43 9.44 -0.13 7.58
CA ILE A 43 8.37 -1.05 8.02
C ILE A 43 7.17 -0.24 8.48
N PHE A 44 6.00 -0.49 7.89
CA PHE A 44 4.75 0.10 8.36
C PHE A 44 4.34 -0.52 9.70
N ASN A 45 4.42 0.26 10.77
CA ASN A 45 3.93 -0.14 12.09
C ASN A 45 2.54 0.47 12.34
N PRO A 46 1.47 -0.33 12.40
CA PRO A 46 0.14 0.17 12.71
C PRO A 46 0.11 0.67 14.16
N GLY A 47 0.36 1.97 14.36
CA GLY A 47 0.49 2.61 15.68
C GLY A 47 1.64 3.61 15.79
N SER A 48 2.57 3.64 14.84
CA SER A 48 3.39 4.83 14.63
C SER A 48 2.58 5.85 13.85
N GLU A 49 2.45 7.06 14.39
CA GLU A 49 1.95 8.21 13.63
C GLU A 49 2.66 8.25 12.26
N PRO A 50 1.95 8.64 11.18
CA PRO A 50 2.56 8.75 9.86
C PRO A 50 3.62 9.86 9.92
N SER A 51 4.87 9.49 10.25
CA SER A 51 6.00 10.41 10.27
C SER A 51 6.10 11.04 8.88
N ASP A 52 5.72 12.31 8.81
CA ASP A 52 5.64 13.17 7.64
C ASP A 52 6.79 12.90 6.66
N LYS A 53 6.49 12.19 5.56
CA LYS A 53 7.33 12.26 4.38
C LYS A 53 6.89 13.48 3.57
N LYS A 54 7.28 14.67 4.06
CA LYS A 54 7.38 15.88 3.23
C LYS A 54 8.33 15.56 2.06
N ILE A 55 7.75 15.31 0.90
CA ILE A 55 8.46 15.35 -0.38
C ILE A 55 8.70 16.85 -0.66
N LYS A 56 9.98 17.26 -0.66
CA LYS A 56 10.39 18.62 -1.06
C LYS A 56 10.42 18.75 -2.56
#